data_AF-A0A2H0BBG5-F1
#
_entry.id   AF-A0A2H0BBG5-F1
#
_cell.length_a   1.000
_cell.length_b   1.000
_cell.length_c   1.000
_cell.angle_alpha   90.00
_cell.angle_beta   90.00
_cell.angle_gamma   90.00
#
_symmetry.space_group_name_H-M   'P 1'
#
loop_
_entity.id
_entity.type
_entity.pdbx_description
1 polymer ?
#
loop_
_entity_poly.entity_id
_entity_poly.type
_entity_poly.pdbx_seq_one_letter_code
_entity_poly.pdbx_strand_id
1 'polypeptide(L)'
;METLDIIKPEILINEAKEKGRNFAKEGIKTNQIRNFFSAIVSIKNDMLSMNEFNFSMIETKLILLKPKLAYAAGRQKKVESFKTFMDDAIDAVLKANDKEKALKNFFNLIESIIAYHKYYGGD
;
A
#
# COMPACT_ATOMS: atom_id res chain seq x y z
N MET A 1 7.60 10.25 -1.24
CA MET A 1 6.14 10.50 -1.35
C MET A 1 5.79 11.67 -0.42
N GLU A 2 4.85 12.53 -0.80
CA GLU A 2 4.24 13.52 0.12
C GLU A 2 3.55 12.82 1.30
N THR A 3 3.23 13.56 2.38
CA THR A 3 2.50 12.96 3.50
C THR A 3 1.07 12.62 3.09
N LEU A 4 0.64 11.39 3.37
CA LEU A 4 -0.64 10.86 2.89
C LEU A 4 -1.86 11.50 3.56
N ASP A 5 -1.70 12.28 4.61
CA ASP A 5 -2.78 13.01 5.28
C ASP A 5 -3.24 14.26 4.50
N ILE A 6 -2.40 14.83 3.64
CA ILE A 6 -2.72 16.06 2.89
C ILE A 6 -2.79 15.85 1.37
N ILE A 7 -2.50 14.63 0.90
CA ILE A 7 -2.54 14.30 -0.52
C ILE A 7 -3.92 14.57 -1.12
N LYS A 8 -3.96 15.22 -2.28
CA LYS A 8 -5.19 15.46 -3.03
C LYS A 8 -5.63 14.18 -3.75
N PRO A 9 -6.94 13.90 -3.86
CA PRO A 9 -7.44 12.70 -4.55
C PRO A 9 -6.89 12.55 -5.97
N GLU A 10 -6.78 13.64 -6.74
CA GLU A 10 -6.29 13.60 -8.13
C GLU A 10 -4.82 13.16 -8.20
N ILE A 11 -4.00 13.61 -7.25
CA ILE A 11 -2.57 13.23 -7.18
C ILE A 11 -2.47 11.74 -6.82
N LEU A 12 -3.22 11.29 -5.82
CA LEU A 12 -3.26 9.89 -5.39
C LEU A 12 -3.65 8.96 -6.54
N ILE A 13 -4.71 9.29 -7.29
CA ILE A 13 -5.19 8.48 -8.41
C ILE A 13 -4.18 8.47 -9.57
N ASN A 14 -3.55 9.60 -9.87
CA ASN A 14 -2.50 9.66 -10.90
C ASN A 14 -1.28 8.79 -10.53
N GLU A 15 -0.85 8.85 -9.27
CA GLU A 15 0.25 8.02 -8.78
C GLU A 15 -0.12 6.53 -8.80
N ALA A 16 -1.34 6.19 -8.38
CA ALA A 16 -1.85 4.83 -8.44
C ALA A 16 -1.88 4.28 -9.88
N LYS A 17 -2.31 5.11 -10.83
CA LYS A 17 -2.37 4.75 -12.26
C LYS A 17 -1.00 4.48 -12.84
N GLU A 18 -0.03 5.36 -12.59
CA GLU A 18 1.35 5.19 -13.06
C GLU A 18 1.99 3.95 -12.43
N LYS A 19 1.83 3.74 -11.13
CA LYS A 19 2.38 2.56 -10.43
C LYS A 19 1.72 1.26 -10.88
N GLY A 20 0.40 1.22 -10.98
CA GLY A 20 -0.34 0.06 -11.50
C GLY A 20 0.13 -0.34 -12.90
N ARG A 21 0.31 0.64 -13.80
CA ARG A 21 0.86 0.43 -15.15
C ARG A 21 2.27 -0.14 -15.12
N ASN A 22 3.15 0.45 -14.31
CA ASN A 22 4.55 0.04 -14.25
C ASN A 22 4.71 -1.37 -13.67
N PHE A 23 4.00 -1.68 -12.59
CA PHE A 23 4.01 -3.02 -11.99
C PHE A 23 3.47 -4.10 -12.93
N ALA A 24 2.45 -3.76 -13.74
CA ALA A 24 1.93 -4.68 -14.77
C ALA A 24 3.00 -4.93 -15.86
N LYS A 25 3.66 -3.87 -16.34
CA LYS A 25 4.76 -3.97 -17.33
C LYS A 25 5.96 -4.75 -16.83
N GLU A 26 6.30 -4.62 -15.55
CA GLU A 26 7.36 -5.39 -14.89
C GLU A 26 6.97 -6.86 -14.68
N GLY A 27 5.73 -7.23 -14.99
CA GLY A 27 5.22 -8.59 -14.87
C GLY A 27 5.08 -9.04 -13.42
N ILE A 28 4.85 -8.11 -12.49
CA ILE A 28 4.55 -8.45 -11.09
C ILE A 28 3.20 -9.16 -11.07
N LYS A 29 3.18 -10.39 -10.59
CA LYS A 29 1.96 -11.20 -10.53
C LYS A 29 1.23 -11.01 -9.20
N THR A 30 -0.10 -11.04 -9.22
CA THR A 30 -0.95 -10.90 -8.03
C THR A 30 -0.57 -11.90 -6.95
N ASN A 31 -0.25 -13.15 -7.31
CA ASN A 31 0.16 -14.17 -6.34
C ASN A 31 1.45 -13.84 -5.58
N GLN A 32 2.29 -12.93 -6.10
CA GLN A 32 3.57 -12.53 -5.49
C GLN A 32 3.36 -11.49 -4.40
N ILE A 33 2.30 -10.69 -4.52
CA ILE A 33 1.95 -9.58 -3.63
C ILE A 33 0.66 -9.85 -2.83
N ARG A 34 -0.03 -10.97 -3.08
CA ARG A 34 -1.28 -11.36 -2.41
C ARG A 34 -1.19 -11.31 -0.89
N ASN A 35 -0.10 -11.86 -0.32
CA ASN A 35 0.08 -11.91 1.14
C ASN A 35 0.20 -10.51 1.75
N PHE A 36 0.79 -9.56 1.03
CA PHE A 36 0.83 -8.16 1.46
C PHE A 36 -0.58 -7.56 1.42
N PHE A 37 -1.33 -7.75 0.34
CA PHE A 37 -2.71 -7.27 0.24
C PHE A 37 -3.64 -7.86 1.30
N SER A 38 -3.53 -9.15 1.60
CA SER A 38 -4.30 -9.76 2.69
C SER A 38 -4.00 -9.11 4.05
N ALA A 39 -2.74 -8.75 4.31
CA ALA A 39 -2.37 -8.05 5.53
C ALA A 39 -2.92 -6.60 5.56
N ILE A 40 -2.93 -5.91 4.43
CA ILE A 40 -3.55 -4.58 4.29
C ILE A 40 -5.05 -4.64 4.59
N VAL A 41 -5.76 -5.61 4.01
CA VAL A 41 -7.20 -5.81 4.27
C VAL A 41 -7.45 -6.10 5.74
N SER A 42 -6.59 -6.89 6.39
CA SER A 42 -6.69 -7.12 7.84
C SER A 42 -6.56 -5.83 8.64
N ILE A 43 -5.57 -4.98 8.33
CA ILE A 43 -5.37 -3.69 9.02
C ILE A 43 -6.56 -2.75 8.76
N LYS A 44 -7.10 -2.72 7.54
CA LYS A 44 -8.30 -1.94 7.21
C LYS A 44 -9.50 -2.40 8.05
N ASN A 45 -9.71 -3.71 8.16
CA ASN A 45 -10.79 -4.27 8.97
C ASN A 45 -10.61 -3.95 10.46
N ASP A 46 -9.38 -4.08 10.98
CA ASP A 46 -9.07 -3.70 12.36
C ASP A 46 -9.47 -2.24 12.61
N MET A 47 -9.05 -1.32 11.73
CA MET A 47 -9.40 0.10 11.82
C MET A 47 -10.92 0.33 11.78
N LEU A 48 -11.64 -0.31 10.85
CA LEU A 48 -13.10 -0.13 10.70
C LEU A 48 -13.89 -0.73 11.87
N SER A 49 -13.30 -1.68 12.61
CA SER A 49 -13.93 -2.30 13.79
C SER A 49 -13.76 -1.50 15.09
N MET A 50 -12.94 -0.43 15.07
CA MET A 50 -12.72 0.41 16.24
C MET A 50 -13.91 1.34 16.47
N ASN A 51 -14.36 1.45 17.72
CA ASN A 51 -15.35 2.47 18.12
C ASN A 51 -14.77 3.89 17.99
N GLU A 52 -13.50 4.04 18.36
CA GLU A 52 -12.72 5.27 18.22
C GLU A 52 -11.36 4.92 17.65
N PHE A 53 -10.87 5.71 16.68
CA PHE A 53 -9.61 5.44 16.03
C PHE A 53 -8.42 5.52 16.99
N ASN A 54 -7.68 4.43 17.11
CA ASN A 54 -6.44 4.36 17.89
C ASN A 54 -5.31 3.76 17.06
N PHE A 55 -4.40 4.61 16.57
CA PHE A 55 -3.29 4.20 15.71
C PHE A 55 -2.36 3.16 16.36
N SER A 56 -2.15 3.20 17.68
CA SER A 56 -1.24 2.28 18.37
C SER A 56 -1.66 0.80 18.23
N MET A 57 -2.95 0.53 18.02
CA MET A 57 -3.48 -0.83 17.83
C MET A 57 -3.12 -1.44 16.46
N ILE A 58 -2.73 -0.61 15.49
CA ILE A 58 -2.44 -1.02 14.10
C ILE A 58 -1.02 -0.67 13.65
N GLU A 59 -0.34 0.24 14.35
CA GLU A 59 1.02 0.70 14.03
C GLU A 59 2.00 -0.46 13.87
N THR A 60 2.05 -1.38 14.84
CA THR A 60 2.92 -2.56 14.77
C THR A 60 2.60 -3.42 13.54
N LYS A 61 1.32 -3.63 13.22
CA LYS A 61 0.91 -4.42 12.04
C LYS A 61 1.36 -3.75 10.75
N LEU A 62 1.25 -2.43 10.67
CA LEU A 62 1.69 -1.62 9.54
C LEU A 62 3.21 -1.70 9.33
N ILE A 63 4.00 -1.52 10.40
CA ILE A 63 5.47 -1.60 10.34
C ILE A 63 5.93 -2.99 9.89
N LEU A 64 5.27 -4.05 10.38
CA LEU A 64 5.60 -5.44 10.04
C LEU A 64 5.24 -5.83 8.59
N LEU A 65 4.64 -4.94 7.80
CA LEU A 65 4.51 -5.14 6.37
C LEU A 65 5.85 -5.04 5.62
N LYS A 66 6.77 -4.17 6.08
CA LYS A 66 8.08 -3.97 5.45
C LYS A 66 8.91 -5.26 5.35
N PRO A 67 9.11 -6.05 6.43
CA PRO A 67 9.81 -7.33 6.32
C PRO A 67 9.07 -8.35 5.42
N LYS A 68 7.73 -8.32 5.36
CA LYS A 68 6.97 -9.18 4.43
C LYS A 68 7.25 -8.81 2.96
N LEU A 69 7.33 -7.52 2.66
CA LEU A 69 7.69 -7.02 1.34
C LEU A 69 9.13 -7.38 0.99
N ALA A 70 10.07 -7.20 1.93
CA ALA A 70 11.48 -7.55 1.74
C ALA A 70 11.64 -9.05 1.44
N TYR A 71 10.90 -9.92 2.13
CA TYR A 71 10.90 -11.36 1.84
C TYR A 71 10.35 -11.66 0.43
N ALA A 72 9.26 -11.01 0.02
CA ALA A 72 8.70 -11.19 -1.33
C ALA A 72 9.70 -10.77 -2.42
N ALA A 73 10.36 -9.62 -2.25
CA ALA A 73 11.38 -9.11 -3.15
C ALA A 73 12.66 -9.97 -3.16
N GLY A 74 13.08 -10.49 -2.00
CA GLY A 74 14.21 -11.41 -1.88
C GLY A 74 13.96 -12.74 -2.62
N ARG A 75 12.73 -13.25 -2.61
CA ARG A 75 12.36 -14.42 -3.42
C ARG A 75 12.24 -14.11 -4.90
N GLN A 76 11.82 -12.91 -5.26
CA GLN A 76 11.52 -12.52 -6.63
C GLN A 76 11.91 -11.06 -6.88
N LYS A 77 13.09 -10.85 -7.45
CA LYS A 77 13.69 -9.51 -7.63
C LYS A 77 12.78 -8.50 -8.35
N LYS A 78 11.89 -8.94 -9.24
CA LYS A 78 10.95 -8.04 -9.93
C LYS A 78 9.93 -7.35 -9.00
N VAL A 79 9.79 -7.82 -7.76
CA VAL A 79 8.92 -7.20 -6.73
C VAL A 79 9.63 -6.04 -6.02
N GLU A 80 10.93 -5.80 -6.27
CA GLU A 80 11.71 -4.76 -5.60
C GLU A 80 11.14 -3.35 -5.79
N SER A 81 10.66 -3.04 -6.99
CA SER A 81 10.01 -1.75 -7.31
C SER A 81 8.72 -1.55 -6.49
N PHE A 82 7.90 -2.59 -6.38
CA PHE A 82 6.69 -2.61 -5.55
C PHE A 82 7.03 -2.46 -4.07
N LYS A 83 8.01 -3.22 -3.58
CA LYS A 83 8.50 -3.12 -2.20
C LYS A 83 8.95 -1.71 -1.88
N THR A 84 9.80 -1.11 -2.72
CA THR A 84 10.34 0.23 -2.49
C THR A 84 9.23 1.26 -2.39
N PHE A 85 8.28 1.21 -3.32
CA PHE A 85 7.14 2.12 -3.30
C PHE A 85 6.25 1.93 -2.06
N MET A 86 5.98 0.68 -1.66
CA MET A 86 5.15 0.40 -0.50
C MET A 86 5.83 0.78 0.83
N ASP A 87 7.14 0.63 0.93
CA ASP A 87 7.90 1.09 2.09
C ASP A 87 7.79 2.61 2.26
N ASP A 88 7.95 3.36 1.17
CA ASP A 88 7.78 4.82 1.17
C ASP A 88 6.35 5.23 1.56
N ALA A 89 5.34 4.50 1.08
CA ALA A 89 3.95 4.74 1.42
C ALA A 89 3.64 4.46 2.90
N ILE A 90 4.20 3.38 3.45
CA ILE A 90 4.12 3.07 4.88
C ILE A 90 4.79 4.20 5.69
N ASP A 91 5.98 4.67 5.29
CA ASP A 91 6.67 5.75 5.98
C ASP A 91 5.91 7.07 5.93
N ALA A 92 5.19 7.35 4.84
CA ALA A 92 4.32 8.52 4.75
C ALA A 92 3.16 8.47 5.76
N VAL A 93 2.57 7.28 6.01
CA VAL A 93 1.57 7.10 7.08
C VAL A 93 2.23 7.32 8.45
N LEU A 94 3.40 6.72 8.69
CA LEU A 94 4.12 6.82 9.96
C LEU A 94 4.60 8.25 10.27
N LYS A 95 4.73 9.11 9.26
CA LYS A 95 5.11 10.53 9.43
C LYS A 95 3.95 11.52 9.41
N ALA A 96 2.76 11.10 8.97
CA ALA A 96 1.57 11.96 8.89
C ALA A 96 1.14 12.51 10.26
N ASN A 97 0.58 13.72 10.28
CA ASN A 97 -0.02 14.29 11.49
C ASN A 97 -1.39 13.67 11.76
N ASP A 98 -2.21 13.55 10.72
CA ASP A 98 -3.50 12.85 10.77
C ASP A 98 -3.34 11.40 10.29
N LYS A 99 -3.10 10.49 11.24
CA LYS A 99 -2.91 9.05 10.97
C LYS A 99 -4.14 8.39 10.37
N GLU A 100 -5.33 8.78 10.80
CA GLU A 100 -6.59 8.18 10.35
C GLU A 100 -6.79 8.48 8.87
N LYS A 101 -6.63 9.74 8.49
CA LYS A 101 -6.74 10.18 7.10
C LYS A 101 -5.62 9.60 6.23
N ALA A 102 -4.39 9.56 6.74
CA ALA A 102 -3.27 8.95 6.03
C ALA A 102 -3.50 7.46 5.75
N LEU A 103 -4.07 6.71 6.69
CA LEU A 103 -4.43 5.30 6.49
C LEU A 103 -5.55 5.11 5.47
N LYS A 104 -6.61 5.93 5.54
CA LYS A 104 -7.68 5.91 4.52
C LYS A 104 -7.11 6.14 3.12
N ASN A 105 -6.22 7.13 2.98
CA ASN A 105 -5.55 7.40 1.71
C ASN A 105 -4.58 6.29 1.30
N PHE A 106 -3.87 5.66 2.23
CA PHE A 106 -3.04 4.49 1.96
C PHE A 106 -3.84 3.32 1.40
N PHE A 107 -5.00 3.02 1.98
CA PHE A 107 -5.90 1.97 1.47
C PHE A 107 -6.41 2.31 0.07
N ASN A 108 -6.87 3.55 -0.14
CA ASN A 108 -7.34 4.01 -1.45
C ASN A 108 -6.23 3.92 -2.52
N LEU A 109 -5.00 4.30 -2.17
CA LEU A 109 -3.83 4.19 -3.05
C LEU A 109 -3.59 2.75 -3.47
N ILE A 110 -3.57 1.82 -2.52
CA ILE A 110 -3.32 0.39 -2.79
C ILE A 110 -4.44 -0.22 -3.63
N GLU A 111 -5.70 0.03 -3.28
CA GLU A 111 -6.87 -0.47 -4.02
C GLU A 111 -6.87 0.06 -5.45
N SER A 112 -6.53 1.33 -5.64
CA SER A 112 -6.40 1.95 -6.96
C SER A 112 -5.25 1.36 -7.77
N ILE A 113 -4.10 1.07 -7.14
CA ILE A 113 -2.96 0.42 -7.81
C ILE A 113 -3.37 -0.97 -8.31
N ILE A 114 -4.10 -1.75 -7.50
CA ILE A 114 -4.58 -3.09 -7.90
C ILE A 114 -5.54 -2.96 -9.09
N ALA A 115 -6.48 -2.02 -9.03
CA ALA A 115 -7.43 -1.79 -10.11
C ALA A 115 -6.72 -1.43 -11.43
N TYR A 116 -5.75 -0.51 -11.38
CA TYR A 116 -4.98 -0.12 -12.57
C TYR A 116 -4.02 -1.22 -13.04
N HIS A 117 -3.37 -1.95 -12.12
CA HIS A 117 -2.56 -3.11 -12.46
C HIS A 117 -3.38 -4.12 -13.26
N LYS A 118 -4.60 -4.42 -12.83
CA LYS A 118 -5.49 -5.32 -13.57
C LYS A 118 -5.92 -4.73 -14.91
N TYR A 119 -6.27 -3.44 -14.95
CA TYR A 119 -6.63 -2.73 -16.19
C TYR A 119 -5.50 -2.79 -17.24
N TYR A 120 -4.25 -2.70 -16.82
CA TYR A 120 -3.08 -2.77 -17.70
C TYR A 120 -2.60 -4.21 -18.00
N GLY A 121 -3.42 -5.23 -17.72
CA GLY A 121 -3.14 -6.63 -18.07
C GLY A 121 -2.29 -7.39 -17.05
N GLY A 122 -2.19 -6.89 -15.82
CA GLY A 122 -1.60 -7.62 -14.71
C GLY A 122 -2.41 -8.87 -14.33
N ASP A 123 -1.70 -9.92 -13.90
CA ASP A 123 -2.27 -11.23 -13.53
C ASP A 123 -1.93 -11.64 -12.10
#